data_AF-A0A4Q6G6Z9-F1
#
_entry.id   AF-A0A4Q6G6Z9-F1
#
_cell.length_a   1.000
_cell.length_b   1.000
_cell.length_c   1.000
_cell.angle_alpha   90.00
_cell.angle_beta   90.00
_cell.angle_gamma   90.00
#
_symmetry.space_group_name_H-M   'P 1'
#
loop_
_entity.id
_entity.type
_entity.pdbx_description
1 polymer ?
#
loop_
_entity_poly.entity_id
_entity_poly.type
_entity_poly.pdbx_seq_one_letter_code
_entity_poly.pdbx_strand_id
1 'polypeptide(L)'
;MNLSRTLIALALATSTFLSSKGLAQQSLAEKDLAIALPLESKLLVPMKYSIKAENKALFPREWFDTLHGDYQQTSAGDVFETESPYEDWHIVSARLVPCQPLGQNPKQNITELCWPEIRLVWQAIQRKTILHAIYMEASADDRAIHAGYPVDPALVLSQAEAVEARSYLDEIAKGVREQANFSQLPASRMERFRTLRNRVSKQFLQDTLALRQLPAASYKAMGLRPESMDSEASEKAFTKAWEGFLQKYARSKALRSLTSFSLPEGREPAHLDEWIFLSYDAKDGRINQKPIELVSPQNNEVLFSSSHVQRGSMARDDDKFYDSANLQSLRANVLLFINDRRELMPVFADRAQTLVPNTSCASCHKLNDERFDFHNFSYLENRELTVSPRVLRDVELDLAWLATHSL
;
A
#
# COMPACT_ATOMS: atom_id res chain seq x y z
N MET A 1 13.16 77.40 -12.95
CA MET A 1 13.72 76.10 -13.39
C MET A 1 12.67 75.05 -13.08
N ASN A 2 11.74 74.80 -14.00
CA ASN A 2 11.77 73.88 -15.14
C ASN A 2 10.91 72.63 -14.83
N LEU A 3 9.79 72.56 -15.56
CA LEU A 3 9.09 71.37 -16.09
C LEU A 3 8.37 70.46 -15.06
N SER A 4 7.04 70.45 -14.94
CA SER A 4 5.98 70.05 -15.91
C SER A 4 5.68 68.54 -15.95
N ARG A 5 4.36 68.25 -15.91
CA ARG A 5 3.58 67.15 -16.52
C ARG A 5 3.41 65.87 -15.69
N THR A 6 2.20 65.52 -15.21
CA THR A 6 0.98 65.00 -15.90
C THR A 6 1.10 63.52 -16.30
N LEU A 7 -0.03 62.80 -16.12
CA LEU A 7 -0.41 61.44 -16.58
C LEU A 7 -0.19 60.29 -15.56
N ILE A 8 -1.24 59.71 -14.96
CA ILE A 8 -2.41 58.94 -15.43
C ILE A 8 -2.21 57.44 -15.19
N ALA A 9 -3.07 56.93 -14.30
CA ALA A 9 -3.81 55.67 -14.32
C ALA A 9 -3.14 54.31 -14.63
N LEU A 10 -3.64 53.34 -13.83
CA LEU A 10 -3.90 51.95 -14.19
C LEU A 10 -2.71 51.00 -14.32
N ALA A 11 -2.49 50.20 -13.27
CA ALA A 11 -2.21 48.78 -13.45
C ALA A 11 -2.82 47.97 -12.29
N LEU A 12 -4.13 47.68 -12.40
CA LEU A 12 -4.61 46.37 -11.97
C LEU A 12 -3.84 45.29 -12.75
N ALA A 13 -3.65 44.15 -12.09
CA ALA A 13 -3.09 42.90 -12.63
C ALA A 13 -1.57 42.86 -12.84
N THR A 14 -0.84 42.61 -11.76
CA THR A 14 0.26 41.63 -11.80
C THR A 14 -0.21 40.36 -11.11
N SER A 15 -1.10 39.60 -11.74
CA SER A 15 -0.71 38.35 -12.41
C SER A 15 0.23 37.49 -11.56
N THR A 16 -0.38 36.66 -10.73
CA THR A 16 -0.18 35.20 -10.70
C THR A 16 0.90 34.68 -11.66
N PHE A 17 2.16 34.85 -11.31
CA PHE A 17 3.28 34.11 -11.88
C PHE A 17 4.36 33.90 -10.81
N LEU A 18 3.94 33.44 -9.63
CA LEU A 18 4.82 32.59 -8.82
C LEU A 18 4.86 31.21 -9.46
N SER A 19 5.62 31.19 -10.55
CA SER A 19 6.51 30.13 -10.97
C SER A 19 6.14 28.71 -10.53
N SER A 20 5.68 27.95 -11.52
CA SER A 20 5.71 26.50 -11.65
C SER A 20 7.08 25.82 -11.42
N LYS A 21 8.03 26.49 -10.75
CA LYS A 21 9.35 25.98 -10.38
C LYS A 21 9.39 25.24 -9.04
N GLY A 22 8.27 25.13 -8.32
CA GLY A 22 8.22 24.51 -6.99
C GLY A 22 8.54 23.01 -6.92
N LEU A 23 8.34 22.25 -8.01
CA LEU A 23 8.62 20.80 -8.02
C LEU A 23 9.99 20.41 -8.57
N ALA A 24 10.64 21.29 -9.34
CA ALA A 24 11.94 20.96 -9.93
C ALA A 24 13.09 20.93 -8.91
N GLN A 25 12.85 21.35 -7.66
CA GLN A 25 13.90 21.51 -6.65
C GLN A 25 13.77 20.59 -5.42
N GLN A 26 12.70 19.79 -5.32
CA GLN A 26 12.59 18.75 -4.30
C GLN A 26 12.12 17.44 -4.93
N SER A 27 13.08 16.62 -5.35
CA SER A 27 12.77 15.24 -5.74
C SER A 27 12.22 14.48 -4.53
N LEU A 28 11.25 13.61 -4.79
CA LEU A 28 10.84 12.57 -3.84
C LEU A 28 12.03 11.67 -3.51
N ALA A 29 12.02 11.11 -2.30
CA ALA A 29 13.01 10.18 -1.78
C ALA A 29 12.31 8.94 -1.20
N GLU A 30 13.09 7.97 -0.75
CA GLU A 30 12.61 6.67 -0.32
C GLU A 30 11.57 6.76 0.80
N LYS A 31 11.79 7.59 1.84
CA LYS A 31 10.85 7.77 2.98
C LYS A 31 9.60 8.57 2.65
N ASP A 32 9.54 9.20 1.48
CA ASP A 32 8.29 9.78 1.01
C ASP A 32 7.40 8.73 0.38
N LEU A 33 7.99 7.72 -0.26
CA LEU A 33 7.26 6.64 -0.92
C LEU A 33 7.00 5.46 0.03
N ALA A 34 7.85 5.24 1.03
CA ALA A 34 7.70 4.21 2.07
C ALA A 34 7.73 4.87 3.46
N ILE A 35 6.55 5.13 4.00
CA ILE A 35 6.36 5.79 5.30
C ILE A 35 6.31 4.72 6.38
N ALA A 36 7.31 4.65 7.25
CA ALA A 36 7.25 3.87 8.50
C ALA A 36 7.08 4.81 9.69
N LEU A 37 6.19 4.43 10.61
CA LEU A 37 5.87 5.17 11.82
C LEU A 37 6.40 4.40 13.05
N PRO A 38 6.91 5.09 14.07
CA PRO A 38 7.37 4.42 15.28
C PRO A 38 6.20 3.87 16.10
N LEU A 39 6.39 2.72 16.75
CA LEU A 39 5.36 2.07 17.58
C LEU A 39 4.97 2.90 18.82
N GLU A 40 5.89 3.69 19.36
CA GLU A 40 5.66 4.51 20.56
C GLU A 40 5.29 5.96 20.26
N SER A 41 4.76 6.23 19.07
CA SER A 41 4.59 7.60 18.57
C SER A 41 3.13 8.05 18.53
N LYS A 42 2.92 9.37 18.74
CA LYS A 42 1.63 10.03 18.51
C LYS A 42 1.28 10.12 17.01
N LEU A 43 2.21 9.72 16.13
CA LEU A 43 2.00 9.65 14.68
C LEU A 43 1.06 8.52 14.25
N LEU A 44 0.91 7.49 15.09
CA LEU A 44 0.08 6.32 14.78
C LEU A 44 -1.40 6.69 14.71
N VAL A 45 -2.01 6.39 13.57
CA VAL A 45 -3.43 6.68 13.31
C VAL A 45 -4.25 5.43 13.60
N PRO A 46 -5.15 5.44 14.61
CA PRO A 46 -5.94 4.26 14.96
C PRO A 46 -7.06 3.99 13.94
N MET A 47 -7.54 2.75 13.86
CA MET A 47 -8.67 2.36 12.99
C MET A 47 -9.88 3.26 13.15
N LYS A 48 -10.21 3.59 14.41
CA LYS A 48 -11.34 4.47 14.79
C LYS A 48 -11.19 5.94 14.38
N TYR A 49 -10.05 6.34 13.80
CA TYR A 49 -9.86 7.70 13.33
C TYR A 49 -10.96 8.09 12.33
N SER A 50 -11.68 9.19 12.58
CA SER A 50 -12.89 9.53 11.80
C SER A 50 -12.56 10.27 10.50
N ILE A 51 -13.04 9.75 9.37
CA ILE A 51 -13.10 10.43 8.08
C ILE A 51 -14.31 11.35 8.03
N LYS A 52 -14.05 12.66 8.15
CA LYS A 52 -15.09 13.70 8.28
C LYS A 52 -16.02 13.74 7.07
N ALA A 53 -15.48 13.59 5.87
CA ALA A 53 -16.25 13.63 4.63
C ALA A 53 -17.25 12.47 4.48
N GLU A 54 -17.05 11.38 5.23
CA GLU A 54 -17.88 10.18 5.17
C GLU A 54 -18.68 9.94 6.45
N ASN A 55 -18.35 10.68 7.53
CA ASN A 55 -18.83 10.42 8.89
C ASN A 55 -18.63 8.94 9.30
N LYS A 56 -17.47 8.39 8.98
CA LYS A 56 -17.09 6.99 9.23
C LYS A 56 -15.68 6.90 9.79
N ALA A 57 -15.34 5.78 10.42
CA ALA A 57 -13.96 5.48 10.77
C ALA A 57 -13.13 5.22 9.49
N LEU A 58 -11.81 5.44 9.57
CA LEU A 58 -10.85 5.20 8.49
C LEU A 58 -10.81 3.71 8.14
N PHE A 59 -10.95 2.86 9.16
CA PHE A 59 -11.28 1.46 9.02
C PHE A 59 -12.63 1.20 9.68
N PRO A 60 -13.75 1.12 8.93
CA PRO A 60 -15.08 0.89 9.52
C PRO A 60 -15.13 -0.37 10.39
N ARG A 61 -15.82 -0.30 11.54
CA ARG A 61 -15.96 -1.43 12.47
C ARG A 61 -16.58 -2.65 11.78
N GLU A 62 -17.49 -2.44 10.83
CA GLU A 62 -18.13 -3.51 10.07
C GLU A 62 -17.14 -4.34 9.25
N TRP A 63 -16.03 -3.73 8.80
CA TRP A 63 -14.96 -4.48 8.12
C TRP A 63 -14.20 -5.35 9.12
N PHE A 64 -13.93 -4.84 10.32
CA PHE A 64 -13.26 -5.59 11.38
C PHE A 64 -14.11 -6.77 11.85
N ASP A 65 -15.41 -6.56 12.05
CA ASP A 65 -16.34 -7.62 12.45
C ASP A 65 -16.45 -8.71 11.36
N THR A 66 -16.39 -8.32 10.08
CA THR A 66 -16.36 -9.28 8.97
C THR A 66 -15.07 -10.12 9.00
N LEU A 67 -13.91 -9.48 9.19
CA LEU A 67 -12.64 -10.19 9.34
C LEU A 67 -12.67 -11.17 10.52
N HIS A 68 -13.16 -10.71 11.68
CA HIS A 68 -13.28 -11.53 12.87
C HIS A 68 -14.18 -12.74 12.62
N GLY A 69 -15.37 -12.54 12.05
CA GLY A 69 -16.30 -13.63 11.74
C GLY A 69 -15.73 -14.67 10.77
N ASP A 70 -14.90 -14.24 9.82
CA ASP A 70 -14.23 -15.14 8.88
C ASP A 70 -13.07 -15.91 9.55
N TYR A 71 -12.29 -15.26 10.42
CA TYR A 71 -11.24 -15.93 11.19
C TYR A 71 -11.78 -16.98 12.16
N GLN A 72 -12.97 -16.77 12.73
CA GLN A 72 -13.66 -17.76 13.58
C GLN A 72 -13.94 -19.09 12.85
N GLN A 73 -13.96 -19.09 11.51
CA GLN A 73 -14.12 -20.29 10.69
C GLN A 73 -12.79 -20.97 10.33
N THR A 74 -11.67 -20.49 10.88
CA THR A 74 -10.31 -20.99 10.65
C THR A 74 -9.68 -21.43 11.97
N SER A 75 -8.44 -21.94 11.92
CA SER A 75 -7.69 -22.23 13.15
C SER A 75 -7.26 -20.97 13.93
N ALA A 76 -7.42 -19.76 13.39
CA ALA A 76 -7.32 -18.52 14.16
C ALA A 76 -8.39 -18.42 15.24
N GLY A 77 -9.60 -18.94 15.00
CA GLY A 77 -10.68 -18.82 15.96
C GLY A 77 -10.99 -17.36 16.29
N ASP A 78 -11.09 -17.05 17.58
CA ASP A 78 -11.43 -15.73 18.11
C ASP A 78 -10.21 -14.85 18.44
N VAL A 79 -8.99 -15.38 18.34
CA VAL A 79 -7.76 -14.70 18.77
C VAL A 79 -7.51 -13.39 18.04
N PHE A 80 -8.04 -13.26 16.82
CA PHE A 80 -7.96 -12.01 16.05
C PHE A 80 -8.57 -10.81 16.80
N GLU A 81 -9.67 -11.01 17.54
CA GLU A 81 -10.27 -9.94 18.36
C GLU A 81 -9.84 -10.03 19.82
N THR A 82 -9.74 -11.23 20.40
CA THR A 82 -9.44 -11.36 21.84
C THR A 82 -8.00 -10.98 22.19
N GLU A 83 -7.06 -11.16 21.26
CA GLU A 83 -5.66 -10.74 21.45
C GLU A 83 -5.34 -9.37 20.84
N SER A 84 -6.09 -8.97 19.81
CA SER A 84 -5.88 -7.78 19.01
C SER A 84 -7.21 -7.03 18.80
N PRO A 85 -7.80 -6.45 19.87
CA PRO A 85 -9.09 -5.78 19.76
C PRO A 85 -9.02 -4.56 18.83
N TYR A 86 -10.15 -4.22 18.20
CA TYR A 86 -10.26 -3.15 17.21
C TYR A 86 -9.58 -1.82 17.61
N GLU A 87 -9.59 -1.49 18.90
CA GLU A 87 -9.02 -0.28 19.48
C GLU A 87 -7.49 -0.21 19.42
N ASP A 88 -6.82 -1.36 19.33
CA ASP A 88 -5.37 -1.50 19.35
C ASP A 88 -4.76 -1.41 17.95
N TRP A 89 -5.58 -1.45 16.90
CA TRP A 89 -5.11 -1.40 15.51
C TRP A 89 -4.80 0.01 15.04
N HIS A 90 -3.60 0.17 14.49
CA HIS A 90 -3.08 1.44 13.97
C HIS A 90 -2.44 1.25 12.61
N ILE A 91 -2.39 2.33 11.83
CA ILE A 91 -1.51 2.41 10.66
C ILE A 91 -0.08 2.50 11.17
N VAL A 92 0.72 1.48 10.89
CA VAL A 92 2.16 1.44 11.21
C VAL A 92 3.02 1.85 10.02
N SER A 93 2.54 1.63 8.80
CA SER A 93 3.27 1.97 7.60
C SER A 93 2.36 2.19 6.39
N ALA A 94 2.90 2.91 5.40
CA ALA A 94 2.22 3.18 4.16
C ALA A 94 3.19 3.17 2.97
N ARG A 95 2.69 2.72 1.82
CA ARG A 95 3.37 2.88 0.52
C ARG A 95 2.58 3.84 -0.35
N LEU A 96 3.24 4.89 -0.82
CA LEU A 96 2.72 5.84 -1.78
C LEU A 96 3.27 5.46 -3.16
N VAL A 97 2.39 4.89 -3.99
CA VAL A 97 2.77 4.29 -5.26
C VAL A 97 2.32 5.24 -6.38
N PRO A 98 3.25 5.88 -7.12
CA PRO A 98 2.89 6.83 -8.18
C PRO A 98 2.19 6.17 -9.38
N CYS A 99 2.45 4.87 -9.59
CA CYS A 99 2.03 4.09 -10.74
C CYS A 99 1.93 2.62 -10.31
N GLN A 100 0.81 2.26 -9.68
CA GLN A 100 0.51 0.87 -9.32
C GLN A 100 -0.05 0.13 -10.55
N PRO A 101 0.55 -0.99 -10.98
CA PRO A 101 0.05 -1.76 -12.11
C PRO A 101 -1.43 -2.18 -11.94
N LEU A 102 -2.23 -2.00 -12.99
CA LEU A 102 -3.68 -2.28 -13.00
C LEU A 102 -4.03 -3.75 -13.25
N GLY A 103 -3.01 -4.58 -13.49
CA GLY A 103 -3.17 -5.93 -14.03
C GLY A 103 -2.30 -6.95 -13.34
N GLN A 104 -2.51 -8.22 -13.70
CA GLN A 104 -1.81 -9.40 -13.17
C GLN A 104 -0.81 -10.01 -14.19
N ASN A 105 -0.56 -9.31 -15.31
CA ASN A 105 0.28 -9.79 -16.40
C ASN A 105 1.59 -9.00 -16.51
N PRO A 106 2.76 -9.57 -16.16
CA PRO A 106 4.04 -8.86 -16.27
C PRO A 106 4.50 -8.64 -17.72
N LYS A 107 3.89 -9.29 -18.72
CA LYS A 107 4.20 -9.02 -20.14
C LYS A 107 3.62 -7.70 -20.63
N GLN A 108 2.67 -7.11 -19.90
CA GLN A 108 2.18 -5.78 -20.21
C GLN A 108 3.17 -4.74 -19.69
N ASN A 109 3.23 -3.58 -20.34
CA ASN A 109 4.06 -2.50 -19.82
C ASN A 109 3.43 -1.94 -18.53
N ILE A 110 3.88 -2.48 -17.40
CA ILE A 110 3.38 -2.15 -16.05
C ILE A 110 3.64 -0.68 -15.68
N THR A 111 4.55 0.00 -16.39
CA THR A 111 4.84 1.43 -16.21
C THR A 111 3.88 2.33 -17.00
N GLU A 112 3.15 1.76 -17.96
CA GLU A 112 2.12 2.44 -18.74
C GLU A 112 0.71 2.13 -18.23
N LEU A 113 0.40 0.86 -18.00
CA LEU A 113 -0.92 0.40 -17.55
C LEU A 113 -1.01 0.38 -16.02
N CYS A 114 -0.97 1.58 -15.45
CA CYS A 114 -0.94 1.77 -14.00
C CYS A 114 -1.75 2.98 -13.55
N TRP A 115 -2.02 3.05 -12.26
CA TRP A 115 -2.71 4.17 -11.62
C TRP A 115 -2.12 4.45 -10.23
N PRO A 116 -2.04 5.70 -9.75
CA PRO A 116 -1.53 5.98 -8.42
C PRO A 116 -2.39 5.34 -7.32
N GLU A 117 -1.74 4.85 -6.26
CA GLU A 117 -2.37 4.13 -5.14
C GLU A 117 -1.66 4.46 -3.83
N ILE A 118 -2.43 4.53 -2.74
CA ILE A 118 -1.88 4.40 -1.38
C ILE A 118 -2.19 3.00 -0.85
N ARG A 119 -1.17 2.36 -0.26
CA ARG A 119 -1.33 1.13 0.51
C ARG A 119 -1.07 1.41 1.97
N LEU A 120 -1.96 0.94 2.82
CA LEU A 120 -1.84 1.05 4.27
C LEU A 120 -1.62 -0.33 4.86
N VAL A 121 -0.69 -0.41 5.83
CA VAL A 121 -0.50 -1.59 6.67
C VAL A 121 -1.00 -1.23 8.06
N TRP A 122 -1.97 -2.02 8.52
CA TRP A 122 -2.50 -1.96 9.87
C TRP A 122 -1.90 -3.08 10.69
N GLN A 123 -1.49 -2.77 11.91
CA GLN A 123 -1.09 -3.76 12.92
C GLN A 123 -1.70 -3.37 14.26
N ALA A 124 -2.00 -4.36 15.10
CA ALA A 124 -2.34 -4.09 16.50
C ALA A 124 -1.07 -3.71 17.27
N ILE A 125 -1.18 -2.66 18.10
CA ILE A 125 -0.09 -2.15 18.91
C ILE A 125 -0.53 -2.19 20.35
N GLN A 126 0.13 -3.02 21.14
CA GLN A 126 -0.12 -3.16 22.56
C GLN A 126 0.61 -2.04 23.26
N ARG A 127 -0.14 -1.05 23.74
CA ARG A 127 0.47 0.10 24.43
C ARG A 127 0.74 -0.27 25.90
N LYS A 128 1.87 0.23 26.39
CA LYS A 128 2.40 0.12 27.77
C LYS A 128 1.31 -0.13 28.83
N THR A 129 1.30 -1.31 29.43
CA THR A 129 0.47 -1.60 30.61
C THR A 129 1.37 -1.79 31.82
N ILE A 130 1.17 -0.97 32.85
CA ILE A 130 1.78 -1.18 34.17
C ILE A 130 0.80 -2.04 34.97
N LEU A 131 1.04 -3.35 35.00
CA LEU A 131 0.33 -4.28 35.88
C LEU A 131 1.29 -4.70 36.99
N HIS A 132 0.95 -4.35 38.25
CA HIS A 132 1.66 -4.82 39.44
C HIS A 132 3.19 -4.63 39.43
N ALA A 133 3.68 -3.45 39.03
CA ALA A 133 5.10 -3.09 38.93
C ALA A 133 5.92 -3.86 37.86
N ILE A 134 5.27 -4.63 36.98
CA ILE A 134 5.88 -5.16 35.77
C ILE A 134 5.71 -4.13 34.65
N TYR A 135 6.83 -3.77 34.03
CA TYR A 135 6.87 -2.89 32.86
C TYR A 135 6.79 -3.76 31.61
N MET A 136 5.80 -3.50 30.76
CA MET A 136 5.75 -4.05 29.40
C MET A 136 5.86 -2.87 28.43
N GLU A 137 6.85 -2.92 27.54
CA GLU A 137 7.04 -1.96 26.47
C GLU A 137 5.96 -2.12 25.38
N ALA A 138 5.89 -1.16 24.45
CA ALA A 138 4.90 -1.28 23.39
C ALA A 138 5.38 -2.26 22.31
N SER A 139 4.59 -3.30 22.06
CA SER A 139 4.85 -4.28 21.01
C SER A 139 3.80 -4.17 19.90
N ALA A 140 4.21 -4.46 18.66
CA ALA A 140 3.27 -4.71 17.58
C ALA A 140 3.00 -6.21 17.47
N ASP A 141 1.74 -6.54 17.22
CA ASP A 141 1.31 -7.90 16.93
C ASP A 141 1.74 -8.28 15.50
N ASP A 142 2.10 -9.54 15.29
CA ASP A 142 2.41 -10.09 13.96
C ASP A 142 1.18 -10.18 13.05
N ARG A 143 -0.03 -9.94 13.56
CA ARG A 143 -1.24 -9.80 12.74
C ARG A 143 -1.19 -8.49 11.95
N ALA A 144 -1.53 -8.56 10.66
CA ALA A 144 -1.63 -7.35 9.82
C ALA A 144 -2.78 -7.37 8.83
N ILE A 145 -3.20 -6.17 8.46
CA ILE A 145 -4.13 -5.94 7.36
C ILE A 145 -3.46 -5.02 6.34
N HIS A 146 -3.43 -5.45 5.08
CA HIS A 146 -2.98 -4.65 3.96
C HIS A 146 -4.21 -4.13 3.20
N ALA A 147 -4.33 -2.81 3.08
CA ALA A 147 -5.45 -2.14 2.43
C ALA A 147 -4.97 -1.27 1.28
N GLY A 148 -5.51 -1.47 0.08
CA GLY A 148 -5.15 -0.73 -1.14
C GLY A 148 -6.23 0.25 -1.56
N TYR A 149 -5.85 1.53 -1.74
CA TYR A 149 -6.73 2.63 -2.14
C TYR A 149 -6.17 3.32 -3.39
N PRO A 150 -6.65 2.96 -4.59
CA PRO A 150 -6.37 3.72 -5.80
C PRO A 150 -6.84 5.17 -5.63
N VAL A 151 -6.05 6.13 -6.07
CA VAL A 151 -6.41 7.55 -5.96
C VAL A 151 -7.66 7.84 -6.79
N ASP A 152 -8.72 8.33 -6.16
CA ASP A 152 -9.95 8.67 -6.89
C ASP A 152 -9.69 9.78 -7.92
N PRO A 153 -9.94 9.53 -9.23
CA PRO A 153 -9.77 10.54 -10.27
C PRO A 153 -10.47 11.88 -9.96
N ALA A 154 -11.62 11.84 -9.28
CA ALA A 154 -12.42 13.02 -8.93
C ALA A 154 -11.76 13.95 -7.90
N LEU A 155 -10.67 13.53 -7.25
CA LEU A 155 -9.89 14.38 -6.35
C LEU A 155 -9.05 15.43 -7.09
N VAL A 156 -8.80 15.23 -8.37
CA VAL A 156 -7.85 16.04 -9.17
C VAL A 156 -8.46 16.49 -10.50
N LEU A 157 -9.24 15.62 -11.13
CA LEU A 157 -9.80 15.84 -12.46
C LEU A 157 -11.19 16.47 -12.38
N SER A 158 -11.60 17.14 -13.47
CA SER A 158 -13.00 17.59 -13.59
C SER A 158 -13.95 16.40 -13.64
N GLN A 159 -15.25 16.61 -13.37
CA GLN A 159 -16.25 15.53 -13.35
C GLN A 159 -16.25 14.70 -14.64
N ALA A 160 -16.18 15.34 -15.81
CA ALA A 160 -16.15 14.65 -17.10
C ALA A 160 -14.88 13.81 -17.28
N GLU A 161 -13.73 14.38 -16.92
CA GLU A 161 -12.43 13.68 -16.99
C GLU A 161 -12.33 12.54 -15.98
N ALA A 162 -12.94 12.67 -14.81
CA ALA A 162 -12.98 11.61 -13.80
C ALA A 162 -13.83 10.42 -14.26
N VAL A 163 -14.98 10.67 -14.91
CA VAL A 163 -15.78 9.63 -15.55
C VAL A 163 -15.00 8.96 -16.68
N GLU A 164 -14.33 9.75 -17.52
CA GLU A 164 -13.46 9.26 -18.59
C GLU A 164 -12.33 8.36 -18.04
N ALA A 165 -11.62 8.82 -17.02
CA ALA A 165 -10.55 8.05 -16.37
C ALA A 165 -11.05 6.72 -15.80
N ARG A 166 -12.19 6.73 -15.08
CA ARG A 166 -12.79 5.50 -14.54
C ARG A 166 -13.15 4.52 -15.66
N SER A 167 -13.68 5.00 -16.79
CA SER A 167 -13.94 4.16 -17.95
C SER A 167 -12.67 3.50 -18.51
N TYR A 168 -11.55 4.22 -18.59
CA TYR A 168 -10.27 3.64 -19.00
C TYR A 168 -9.77 2.60 -18.00
N LEU A 169 -9.87 2.87 -16.71
CA LEU A 169 -9.46 1.95 -15.66
C LEU A 169 -10.25 0.64 -15.73
N ASP A 170 -11.56 0.72 -15.91
CA ASP A 170 -12.42 -0.47 -16.02
C ASP A 170 -12.13 -1.28 -17.30
N GLU A 171 -11.93 -0.60 -18.44
CA GLU A 171 -11.60 -1.24 -19.72
C GLU A 171 -10.23 -1.92 -19.68
N ILE A 172 -9.21 -1.24 -19.15
CA ILE A 172 -7.87 -1.80 -18.98
C ILE A 172 -7.95 -3.00 -18.01
N ALA A 173 -8.56 -2.84 -16.84
CA ALA A 173 -8.66 -3.91 -15.85
C ALA A 173 -9.40 -5.15 -16.39
N LYS A 174 -10.44 -4.94 -17.20
CA LYS A 174 -11.13 -6.03 -17.92
C LYS A 174 -10.21 -6.68 -18.94
N GLY A 175 -9.54 -5.88 -19.77
CA GLY A 175 -8.61 -6.35 -20.79
C GLY A 175 -7.44 -7.17 -20.24
N VAL A 176 -6.88 -6.76 -19.10
CA VAL A 176 -5.83 -7.54 -18.43
C VAL A 176 -6.37 -8.90 -17.99
N ARG A 177 -7.56 -8.96 -17.38
CA ARG A 177 -8.13 -10.24 -16.89
C ARG A 177 -8.46 -11.21 -18.02
N GLU A 178 -9.04 -10.73 -19.10
CA GLU A 178 -9.58 -11.59 -20.17
C GLU A 178 -8.52 -12.16 -21.11
N GLN A 179 -7.23 -11.81 -20.94
CA GLN A 179 -6.14 -12.20 -21.85
C GLN A 179 -6.44 -11.88 -23.31
N ALA A 180 -7.41 -11.01 -23.56
CA ALA A 180 -7.71 -10.59 -24.91
C ALA A 180 -6.38 -10.13 -25.49
N ASN A 181 -6.21 -10.30 -26.80
CA ASN A 181 -5.38 -9.37 -27.54
C ASN A 181 -6.01 -7.99 -27.32
N PHE A 182 -5.77 -7.41 -26.15
CA PHE A 182 -6.00 -6.03 -25.84
C PHE A 182 -4.97 -5.37 -26.71
N SER A 183 -5.33 -5.23 -28.00
CA SER A 183 -4.85 -4.13 -28.79
C SER A 183 -5.04 -2.96 -27.86
N GLN A 184 -3.92 -2.50 -27.31
CA GLN A 184 -3.84 -1.42 -26.35
C GLN A 184 -4.87 -0.38 -26.75
N LEU A 185 -5.56 0.24 -25.79
CA LEU A 185 -6.50 1.35 -26.05
C LEU A 185 -5.96 2.13 -27.26
N PRO A 186 -6.77 2.41 -28.30
CA PRO A 186 -6.32 3.10 -29.50
C PRO A 186 -5.36 4.23 -29.12
N ALA A 187 -4.26 4.43 -29.87
CA ALA A 187 -3.14 5.26 -29.41
C ALA A 187 -3.56 6.63 -28.83
N SER A 188 -4.59 7.27 -29.39
CA SER A 188 -5.19 8.50 -28.86
C SER A 188 -5.80 8.35 -27.46
N ARG A 189 -6.54 7.26 -27.21
CA ARG A 189 -7.11 6.91 -25.90
C ARG A 189 -6.03 6.54 -24.89
N MET A 190 -4.98 5.83 -25.32
CA MET A 190 -3.84 5.53 -24.45
C MET A 190 -3.09 6.80 -24.03
N GLU A 191 -2.84 7.71 -24.97
CA GLU A 191 -2.19 8.99 -24.67
C GLU A 191 -3.05 9.86 -23.74
N ARG A 192 -4.37 9.85 -23.97
CA ARG A 192 -5.32 10.51 -23.08
C ARG A 192 -5.31 9.90 -21.68
N PHE A 193 -5.31 8.57 -21.56
CA PHE A 193 -5.19 7.88 -20.28
C PHE A 193 -3.89 8.25 -19.54
N ARG A 194 -2.74 8.23 -20.23
CA ARG A 194 -1.43 8.63 -19.66
C ARG A 194 -1.45 10.08 -19.18
N THR A 195 -2.05 10.99 -19.96
CA THR A 195 -2.19 12.40 -19.58
C THR A 195 -3.00 12.55 -18.28
N LEU A 196 -4.15 11.88 -18.18
CA LEU A 196 -4.99 11.91 -16.98
C LEU A 196 -4.28 11.30 -15.77
N ARG A 197 -3.69 10.12 -15.95
CA ARG A 197 -2.88 9.44 -14.93
C ARG A 197 -1.76 10.34 -14.41
N ASN A 198 -0.94 10.90 -15.29
CA ASN A 198 0.20 11.73 -14.90
C ASN A 198 -0.25 12.97 -14.11
N ARG A 199 -1.39 13.60 -14.46
CA ARG A 199 -1.96 14.70 -13.68
C ARG A 199 -2.37 14.27 -12.27
N VAL A 200 -3.02 13.10 -12.14
CA VAL A 200 -3.42 12.55 -10.84
C VAL A 200 -2.20 12.18 -10.01
N SER A 201 -1.23 11.48 -10.61
CA SER A 201 0.04 11.13 -9.94
C SER A 201 0.78 12.39 -9.51
N LYS A 202 0.91 13.41 -10.35
CA LYS A 202 1.57 14.68 -10.01
C LYS A 202 0.95 15.31 -8.77
N GLN A 203 -0.38 15.41 -8.70
CA GLN A 203 -1.04 15.99 -7.53
C GLN A 203 -0.87 15.13 -6.28
N PHE A 204 -1.00 13.80 -6.40
CA PHE A 204 -0.77 12.86 -5.30
C PHE A 204 0.65 12.99 -4.71
N LEU A 205 1.64 13.16 -5.58
CA LEU A 205 3.04 13.29 -5.22
C LEU A 205 3.40 14.68 -4.66
N GLN A 206 2.71 15.72 -5.12
CA GLN A 206 2.79 17.06 -4.50
C GLN A 206 2.28 17.02 -3.06
N ASP A 207 1.12 16.39 -2.85
CA ASP A 207 0.55 16.23 -1.51
C ASP A 207 1.43 15.35 -0.62
N THR A 208 2.11 14.37 -1.21
CA THR A 208 3.12 13.53 -0.53
C THR A 208 4.31 14.37 -0.07
N LEU A 209 4.89 15.19 -0.96
CA LEU A 209 6.00 16.09 -0.63
C LEU A 209 5.59 17.11 0.44
N ALA A 210 4.34 17.56 0.43
CA ALA A 210 3.79 18.50 1.41
C ALA A 210 3.71 17.92 2.84
N LEU A 211 3.89 16.60 3.01
CA LEU A 211 4.01 15.98 4.33
C LEU A 211 5.32 16.37 5.02
N ARG A 212 6.40 16.63 4.26
CA ARG A 212 7.74 16.89 4.80
C ARG A 212 7.75 18.11 5.72
N GLN A 213 8.37 17.98 6.89
CA GLN A 213 8.67 19.11 7.80
C GLN A 213 10.16 19.45 7.88
N LEU A 214 11.00 18.68 7.18
CA LEU A 214 12.47 18.70 7.31
C LEU A 214 13.14 18.79 5.92
N PRO A 215 14.46 19.05 5.84
CA PRO A 215 15.18 19.09 4.56
C PRO A 215 15.13 17.76 3.81
N ALA A 216 15.18 17.82 2.47
CA ALA A 216 15.07 16.64 1.60
C ALA A 216 16.08 15.52 1.90
N ALA A 217 17.27 15.86 2.40
CA ALA A 217 18.30 14.87 2.74
C ALA A 217 17.87 13.89 3.83
N SER A 218 16.98 14.31 4.75
CA SER A 218 16.49 13.48 5.86
C SER A 218 15.56 12.35 5.41
N TYR A 219 15.04 12.42 4.17
CA TYR A 219 14.09 11.46 3.60
C TYR A 219 14.75 10.38 2.73
N LYS A 220 16.09 10.42 2.61
CA LYS A 220 16.85 9.41 1.87
C LYS A 220 16.96 8.09 2.64
N ALA A 221 17.10 7.01 1.88
CA ALA A 221 17.17 5.61 2.35
C ALA A 221 15.90 5.17 3.10
N MET A 222 15.71 3.86 3.29
CA MET A 222 14.59 3.39 4.10
C MET A 222 14.79 3.73 5.58
N GLY A 223 13.68 3.89 6.30
CA GLY A 223 13.72 4.20 7.73
C GLY A 223 12.43 4.80 8.23
N LEU A 224 12.39 5.06 9.54
CA LEU A 224 11.34 5.86 10.16
C LEU A 224 11.30 7.27 9.58
N ARG A 225 10.10 7.86 9.56
CA ARG A 225 9.91 9.27 9.21
C ARG A 225 10.76 10.16 10.12
N PRO A 226 11.58 11.07 9.57
CA PRO A 226 12.51 11.87 10.37
C PRO A 226 11.79 12.79 11.35
N GLU A 227 10.53 13.16 11.10
CA GLU A 227 9.72 13.98 12.00
C GLU A 227 9.49 13.32 13.36
N SER A 228 9.54 11.99 13.44
CA SER A 228 9.41 11.25 14.71
C SER A 228 10.61 11.40 15.65
N MET A 229 11.76 11.84 15.13
CA MET A 229 13.02 11.94 15.88
C MET A 229 13.50 13.39 16.05
N ASP A 230 12.80 14.36 15.47
CA ASP A 230 13.22 15.76 15.46
C ASP A 230 12.74 16.52 16.71
N SER A 231 11.43 16.69 16.87
CA SER A 231 10.83 17.47 17.96
C SER A 231 9.33 17.18 18.08
N GLU A 232 8.73 17.40 19.26
CA GLU A 232 7.27 17.25 19.46
C GLU A 232 6.47 18.18 18.53
N ALA A 233 7.01 19.37 18.22
CA ALA A 233 6.39 20.30 17.28
C ALA A 233 6.38 19.75 15.84
N SER A 234 7.50 19.17 15.39
CA SER A 234 7.60 18.52 14.07
C SER A 234 6.69 17.29 14.00
N GLU A 235 6.70 16.45 15.05
CA GLU A 235 5.82 15.28 15.16
C GLU A 235 4.35 15.71 15.02
N LYS A 236 3.91 16.70 15.80
CA LYS A 236 2.52 17.21 15.75
C LYS A 236 2.15 17.82 14.40
N ALA A 237 3.07 18.55 13.76
CA ALA A 237 2.85 19.13 12.44
C ALA A 237 2.68 18.02 11.39
N PHE A 238 3.54 17.01 11.42
CA PHE A 238 3.43 15.84 10.54
C PHE A 238 2.15 15.05 10.82
N THR A 239 1.79 14.73 12.08
CA THR A 239 0.52 14.05 12.41
C THR A 239 -0.66 14.75 11.75
N LYS A 240 -0.76 16.07 11.90
CA LYS A 240 -1.86 16.85 11.32
C LYS A 240 -1.89 16.78 9.79
N ALA A 241 -0.72 16.87 9.16
CA ALA A 241 -0.60 16.76 7.70
C ALA A 241 -0.95 15.35 7.20
N TRP A 242 -0.46 14.33 7.90
CA TRP A 242 -0.68 12.92 7.62
C TRP A 242 -2.16 12.53 7.76
N GLU A 243 -2.80 12.95 8.84
CA GLU A 243 -4.23 12.83 9.03
C GLU A 243 -5.03 13.49 7.90
N GLY A 244 -4.67 14.71 7.51
CA GLY A 244 -5.29 15.41 6.37
C GLY A 244 -5.10 14.67 5.04
N PHE A 245 -3.94 14.06 4.84
CA PHE A 245 -3.65 13.23 3.68
C PHE A 245 -4.53 11.97 3.65
N LEU A 246 -4.66 11.27 4.78
CA LEU A 246 -5.52 10.09 4.90
C LEU A 246 -7.01 10.41 4.68
N GLN A 247 -7.49 11.55 5.18
CA GLN A 247 -8.86 12.05 4.91
C GLN A 247 -9.16 12.22 3.41
N LYS A 248 -8.11 12.49 2.63
CA LYS A 248 -8.22 12.67 1.18
C LYS A 248 -8.11 11.35 0.42
N TYR A 249 -7.10 10.53 0.74
CA TYR A 249 -6.70 9.39 -0.10
C TYR A 249 -7.09 8.00 0.42
N ALA A 250 -7.41 7.85 1.70
CA ALA A 250 -7.71 6.56 2.33
C ALA A 250 -9.20 6.42 2.72
N ARG A 251 -10.09 7.03 1.93
CA ARG A 251 -11.54 6.99 2.15
C ARG A 251 -12.10 5.58 1.97
N SER A 252 -13.14 5.22 2.73
CA SER A 252 -13.71 3.87 2.69
C SER A 252 -14.23 3.50 1.30
N LYS A 253 -14.83 4.45 0.57
CA LYS A 253 -15.31 4.24 -0.80
C LYS A 253 -14.21 4.03 -1.84
N ALA A 254 -12.98 4.45 -1.53
CA ALA A 254 -11.83 4.28 -2.41
C ALA A 254 -11.10 2.95 -2.18
N LEU A 255 -11.42 2.20 -1.11
CA LEU A 255 -10.84 0.88 -0.90
C LEU A 255 -11.14 -0.01 -2.11
N ARG A 256 -10.12 -0.69 -2.62
CA ARG A 256 -10.23 -1.64 -3.74
C ARG A 256 -9.99 -3.08 -3.32
N SER A 257 -9.04 -3.29 -2.41
CA SER A 257 -8.60 -4.62 -2.00
C SER A 257 -8.15 -4.60 -0.54
N LEU A 258 -8.44 -5.67 0.16
CA LEU A 258 -8.02 -5.89 1.54
C LEU A 258 -7.53 -7.33 1.69
N THR A 259 -6.36 -7.50 2.27
CA THR A 259 -5.83 -8.81 2.66
C THR A 259 -5.49 -8.75 4.13
N SER A 260 -5.90 -9.76 4.89
CA SER A 260 -5.63 -9.85 6.32
C SER A 260 -4.82 -11.11 6.62
N PHE A 261 -3.92 -11.01 7.59
CA PHE A 261 -3.06 -12.08 8.06
C PHE A 261 -3.26 -12.27 9.58
N SER A 262 -3.44 -13.53 10.00
CA SER A 262 -3.48 -13.91 11.41
C SER A 262 -2.82 -15.27 11.66
N LEU A 263 -2.58 -15.54 12.93
CA LEU A 263 -2.02 -16.77 13.49
C LEU A 263 -3.06 -17.46 14.40
N PRO A 264 -2.98 -18.79 14.64
CA PRO A 264 -3.91 -19.56 15.49
C PRO A 264 -4.00 -19.15 16.97
N GLU A 265 -2.89 -18.76 17.58
CA GLU A 265 -2.80 -18.34 18.98
C GLU A 265 -1.54 -17.50 19.12
N GLY A 266 -1.36 -16.79 20.23
CA GLY A 266 -0.06 -16.23 20.55
C GLY A 266 0.26 -14.94 19.79
N ARG A 267 1.03 -14.11 20.51
CA ARG A 267 1.48 -12.78 20.07
C ARG A 267 2.96 -12.80 19.66
N GLU A 268 3.64 -13.93 19.86
CA GLU A 268 5.05 -14.18 19.52
C GLU A 268 5.19 -15.60 18.88
N PRO A 269 5.14 -15.73 17.55
CA PRO A 269 4.92 -16.98 16.83
C PRO A 269 6.17 -17.82 16.65
N ALA A 270 7.18 -17.70 17.51
CA ALA A 270 8.39 -18.51 17.41
C ALA A 270 8.14 -20.02 17.39
N HIS A 271 6.96 -20.45 17.83
CA HIS A 271 6.55 -21.84 17.96
C HIS A 271 5.33 -22.23 17.11
N LEU A 272 4.73 -21.30 16.37
CA LEU A 272 3.50 -21.54 15.61
C LEU A 272 3.79 -21.59 14.12
N ASP A 273 3.78 -22.80 13.56
CA ASP A 273 4.05 -23.04 12.13
C ASP A 273 2.75 -23.00 11.32
N GLU A 274 1.93 -21.96 11.51
CA GLU A 274 0.72 -21.76 10.72
C GLU A 274 0.36 -20.28 10.55
N TRP A 275 0.13 -19.91 9.30
CA TRP A 275 -0.25 -18.58 8.82
C TRP A 275 -1.59 -18.67 8.11
N ILE A 276 -2.50 -17.74 8.40
CA ILE A 276 -3.85 -17.73 7.84
C ILE A 276 -4.07 -16.38 7.15
N PHE A 277 -4.32 -16.44 5.84
CA PHE A 277 -4.56 -15.29 5.00
C PHE A 277 -6.02 -15.25 4.56
N LEU A 278 -6.65 -14.08 4.70
CA LEU A 278 -7.99 -13.78 4.20
C LEU A 278 -7.90 -12.71 3.12
N SER A 279 -8.72 -12.81 2.08
CA SER A 279 -8.73 -11.86 0.96
C SER A 279 -10.12 -11.35 0.63
N TYR A 280 -10.20 -10.05 0.35
CA TYR A 280 -11.43 -9.33 0.06
C TYR A 280 -11.25 -8.39 -1.13
N ASP A 281 -12.30 -8.29 -1.93
CA ASP A 281 -12.50 -7.11 -2.76
C ASP A 281 -13.26 -6.04 -1.97
N ALA A 282 -13.19 -4.80 -2.45
CA ALA A 282 -13.96 -3.72 -1.89
C ALA A 282 -14.66 -2.92 -2.98
N LYS A 283 -15.92 -2.57 -2.70
CA LYS A 283 -16.75 -1.75 -3.58
C LYS A 283 -17.74 -0.94 -2.74
N ASP A 284 -17.85 0.35 -3.05
CA ASP A 284 -18.80 1.27 -2.41
C ASP A 284 -18.71 1.30 -0.87
N GLY A 285 -17.49 1.12 -0.33
CA GLY A 285 -17.23 1.12 1.11
C GLY A 285 -17.62 -0.16 1.85
N ARG A 286 -17.84 -1.27 1.12
CA ARG A 286 -18.07 -2.60 1.66
C ARG A 286 -16.98 -3.56 1.17
N ILE A 287 -16.61 -4.51 2.02
CA ILE A 287 -15.70 -5.60 1.66
C ILE A 287 -16.51 -6.87 1.39
N ASN A 288 -16.09 -7.67 0.40
CA ASN A 288 -16.66 -8.99 0.14
C ASN A 288 -15.52 -9.99 -0.02
N GLN A 289 -15.74 -11.18 0.52
CA GLN A 289 -14.79 -12.30 0.38
C GLN A 289 -14.46 -12.55 -1.08
N LYS A 290 -13.16 -12.70 -1.37
CA LYS A 290 -12.65 -12.98 -2.71
C LYS A 290 -11.67 -14.15 -2.64
N PRO A 291 -11.77 -15.13 -3.57
CA PRO A 291 -10.76 -16.16 -3.72
C PRO A 291 -9.33 -15.60 -3.77
N ILE A 292 -8.40 -16.27 -3.09
CA ILE A 292 -6.96 -16.04 -3.29
C ILE A 292 -6.54 -16.86 -4.50
N GLU A 293 -6.33 -16.16 -5.59
CA GLU A 293 -5.96 -16.75 -6.88
C GLU A 293 -4.48 -16.52 -7.14
N LEU A 294 -3.81 -17.58 -7.61
CA LEU A 294 -2.49 -17.49 -8.19
C LEU A 294 -2.64 -17.57 -9.70
N VAL A 295 -2.22 -16.52 -10.37
CA VAL A 295 -2.33 -16.40 -11.82
C VAL A 295 -0.96 -16.57 -12.47
N SER A 296 -0.89 -17.32 -13.56
CA SER A 296 0.33 -17.51 -14.34
C SER A 296 0.79 -16.19 -14.96
N PRO A 297 2.05 -15.77 -14.77
CA PRO A 297 2.56 -14.57 -15.40
C PRO A 297 2.77 -14.74 -16.92
N GLN A 298 2.84 -15.98 -17.41
CA GLN A 298 3.08 -16.23 -18.84
C GLN A 298 1.82 -16.10 -19.68
N ASN A 299 0.71 -16.59 -19.15
CA ASN A 299 -0.53 -16.72 -19.91
C ASN A 299 -1.77 -16.29 -19.13
N ASN A 300 -1.66 -15.72 -17.93
CA ASN A 300 -2.81 -15.28 -17.12
C ASN A 300 -3.83 -16.39 -16.78
N GLU A 301 -3.49 -17.66 -16.94
CA GLU A 301 -4.33 -18.75 -16.47
C GLU A 301 -4.30 -18.82 -14.95
N VAL A 302 -5.46 -19.08 -14.33
CA VAL A 302 -5.54 -19.34 -12.89
C VAL A 302 -4.85 -20.68 -12.64
N LEU A 303 -3.65 -20.63 -12.06
CA LEU A 303 -2.87 -21.82 -11.69
C LEU A 303 -3.42 -22.45 -10.41
N PHE A 304 -3.98 -21.63 -9.53
CA PHE A 304 -4.58 -22.02 -8.27
C PHE A 304 -5.64 -21.01 -7.86
N SER A 305 -6.70 -21.50 -7.23
CA SER A 305 -7.74 -20.67 -6.60
C SER A 305 -8.14 -21.36 -5.30
N SER A 306 -7.89 -20.71 -4.17
CA SER A 306 -8.45 -21.16 -2.89
C SER A 306 -9.88 -20.64 -2.73
N SER A 307 -10.49 -20.89 -1.58
CA SER A 307 -11.58 -20.03 -1.12
C SER A 307 -11.03 -18.63 -0.80
N HIS A 308 -11.74 -17.82 -0.02
CA HIS A 308 -11.20 -16.57 0.51
C HIS A 308 -10.11 -16.77 1.58
N VAL A 309 -9.78 -18.02 1.93
CA VAL A 309 -8.78 -18.41 2.94
C VAL A 309 -7.63 -19.18 2.29
N GLN A 310 -6.39 -18.80 2.62
CA GLN A 310 -5.17 -19.55 2.32
C GLN A 310 -4.41 -19.82 3.60
N ARG A 311 -3.81 -21.01 3.71
CA ARG A 311 -2.93 -21.38 4.84
C ARG A 311 -1.50 -21.53 4.36
N GLY A 312 -0.53 -21.32 5.24
CA GLY A 312 0.88 -21.55 4.94
C GLY A 312 1.70 -21.58 6.21
N SER A 313 3.01 -21.75 6.08
CA SER A 313 3.93 -21.71 7.22
C SER A 313 5.33 -21.31 6.78
N MET A 314 6.28 -21.26 7.72
CA MET A 314 7.67 -21.00 7.36
C MET A 314 8.22 -22.14 6.50
N ALA A 315 7.84 -23.38 6.83
CA ALA A 315 8.34 -24.57 6.16
C ALA A 315 7.56 -24.93 4.89
N ARG A 316 6.28 -24.59 4.79
CA ARG A 316 5.38 -25.04 3.70
C ARG A 316 4.51 -23.90 3.18
N ASP A 317 4.06 -24.03 1.94
CA ASP A 317 2.96 -23.20 1.43
C ASP A 317 1.63 -23.94 1.64
N ASP A 318 0.51 -23.42 1.10
CA ASP A 318 -0.80 -24.09 1.22
C ASP A 318 -0.72 -25.55 0.76
N ASP A 319 -1.19 -26.49 1.58
CA ASP A 319 -1.10 -27.93 1.29
C ASP A 319 -1.74 -28.28 -0.06
N LYS A 320 -2.77 -27.53 -0.47
CA LYS A 320 -3.42 -27.70 -1.78
C LYS A 320 -2.49 -27.47 -2.97
N PHE A 321 -1.38 -26.76 -2.81
CA PHE A 321 -0.38 -26.65 -3.88
C PHE A 321 0.34 -27.96 -4.15
N TYR A 322 0.64 -28.73 -3.10
CA TYR A 322 1.35 -30.01 -3.21
C TYR A 322 0.46 -31.10 -3.81
N ASP A 323 -0.85 -30.99 -3.60
CA ASP A 323 -1.85 -31.90 -4.17
C ASP A 323 -2.31 -31.50 -5.59
N SER A 324 -1.81 -30.37 -6.12
CA SER A 324 -2.24 -29.85 -7.42
C SER A 324 -1.71 -30.69 -8.59
N ALA A 325 -2.60 -31.07 -9.50
CA ALA A 325 -2.23 -31.70 -10.77
C ALA A 325 -1.33 -30.81 -11.65
N ASN A 326 -1.31 -29.49 -11.39
CA ASN A 326 -0.50 -28.49 -12.10
C ASN A 326 0.76 -28.07 -11.31
N LEU A 327 1.25 -28.91 -10.39
CA LEU A 327 2.42 -28.62 -9.54
C LEU A 327 3.58 -28.00 -10.31
N GLN A 328 3.93 -28.56 -11.47
CA GLN A 328 5.06 -28.06 -12.28
C GLN A 328 4.89 -26.60 -12.73
N SER A 329 3.67 -26.18 -13.05
CA SER A 329 3.35 -24.79 -13.42
C SER A 329 3.36 -23.85 -12.21
N LEU A 330 3.09 -24.38 -11.02
CA LEU A 330 3.12 -23.63 -9.76
C LEU A 330 4.54 -23.31 -9.27
N ARG A 331 5.52 -24.18 -9.58
CA ARG A 331 6.90 -24.06 -9.05
C ARG A 331 7.59 -22.75 -9.40
N ALA A 332 7.22 -22.08 -10.48
CA ALA A 332 7.79 -20.77 -10.83
C ALA A 332 7.17 -19.59 -10.04
N ASN A 333 6.11 -19.84 -9.26
CA ASN A 333 5.24 -18.83 -8.67
C ASN A 333 5.02 -19.03 -7.15
N VAL A 334 5.52 -20.13 -6.58
CA VAL A 334 5.36 -20.50 -5.17
C VAL A 334 6.67 -21.12 -4.66
N LEU A 335 7.08 -20.74 -3.44
CA LEU A 335 8.18 -21.36 -2.69
C LEU A 335 7.71 -22.65 -2.03
N LEU A 336 7.80 -23.76 -2.77
CA LEU A 336 7.34 -25.07 -2.30
C LEU A 336 8.44 -25.87 -1.59
N PHE A 337 9.70 -25.64 -1.97
CA PHE A 337 10.86 -26.32 -1.44
C PHE A 337 11.94 -25.34 -0.96
N ILE A 338 12.75 -25.76 0.01
CA ILE A 338 13.87 -24.98 0.56
C ILE A 338 14.81 -24.43 -0.53
N ASN A 339 15.04 -25.20 -1.60
CA ASN A 339 15.94 -24.81 -2.68
C ASN A 339 15.36 -23.73 -3.60
N ASP A 340 14.04 -23.59 -3.66
CA ASP A 340 13.35 -22.60 -4.52
C ASP A 340 13.67 -21.18 -4.05
N ARG A 341 13.91 -21.01 -2.74
CA ARG A 341 14.17 -19.70 -2.11
C ARG A 341 15.29 -18.93 -2.81
N ARG A 342 16.43 -19.57 -3.07
CA ARG A 342 17.59 -18.90 -3.70
C ARG A 342 17.30 -18.45 -5.14
N GLU A 343 16.49 -19.20 -5.88
CA GLU A 343 16.19 -18.92 -7.28
C GLU A 343 15.07 -17.90 -7.44
N LEU A 344 14.00 -18.04 -6.65
CA LEU A 344 12.77 -17.29 -6.84
C LEU A 344 12.69 -16.02 -5.98
N MET A 345 13.44 -15.90 -4.87
CA MET A 345 13.41 -14.67 -4.07
C MET A 345 13.75 -13.40 -4.89
N PRO A 346 14.81 -13.36 -5.72
CA PRO A 346 15.09 -12.17 -6.52
C PRO A 346 13.98 -11.85 -7.53
N VAL A 347 13.31 -12.89 -8.05
CA VAL A 347 12.20 -12.78 -9.00
C VAL A 347 10.96 -12.23 -8.31
N PHE A 348 10.60 -12.79 -7.15
CA PHE A 348 9.45 -12.37 -6.34
C PHE A 348 9.66 -11.02 -5.67
N ALA A 349 10.91 -10.61 -5.44
CA ALA A 349 11.24 -9.28 -4.96
C ALA A 349 11.09 -8.20 -6.05
N ASP A 350 10.97 -8.54 -7.33
CA ASP A 350 10.89 -7.55 -8.41
C ASP A 350 9.51 -7.55 -9.08
N ARG A 351 8.72 -6.48 -8.88
CA ARG A 351 7.40 -6.36 -9.53
C ARG A 351 7.46 -6.30 -11.06
N ALA A 352 8.60 -5.97 -11.65
CA ALA A 352 8.77 -6.04 -13.11
C ALA A 352 8.87 -7.49 -13.61
N GLN A 353 9.16 -8.44 -12.73
CA GLN A 353 9.23 -9.86 -13.05
C GLN A 353 7.97 -10.60 -12.58
N THR A 354 7.53 -10.36 -11.34
CA THR A 354 6.38 -11.05 -10.73
C THR A 354 5.54 -10.10 -9.89
N LEU A 355 4.25 -9.96 -10.24
CA LEU A 355 3.31 -9.17 -9.46
C LEU A 355 2.81 -9.98 -8.26
N VAL A 356 2.38 -9.30 -7.18
CA VAL A 356 1.86 -9.96 -5.98
C VAL A 356 0.76 -11.00 -6.29
N PRO A 357 -0.20 -10.76 -7.22
CA PRO A 357 -1.19 -11.78 -7.59
C PRO A 357 -0.63 -13.01 -8.33
N ASN A 358 0.65 -13.00 -8.69
CA ASN A 358 1.37 -14.13 -9.28
C ASN A 358 2.25 -14.85 -8.25
N THR A 359 2.13 -14.52 -6.96
CA THR A 359 2.85 -15.18 -5.87
C THR A 359 1.87 -15.49 -4.73
N SER A 360 1.99 -16.65 -4.08
CA SER A 360 1.13 -16.95 -2.92
C SER A 360 1.42 -16.00 -1.75
N CYS A 361 0.45 -15.79 -0.86
CA CYS A 361 0.65 -14.94 0.32
C CYS A 361 1.78 -15.47 1.19
N ALA A 362 1.81 -16.78 1.46
CA ALA A 362 2.88 -17.38 2.25
C ALA A 362 4.26 -17.26 1.57
N SER A 363 4.35 -17.41 0.25
CA SER A 363 5.59 -17.20 -0.49
C SER A 363 6.08 -15.75 -0.44
N CYS A 364 5.17 -14.77 -0.48
CA CYS A 364 5.52 -13.36 -0.27
C CYS A 364 6.04 -13.11 1.14
N HIS A 365 5.42 -13.72 2.16
CA HIS A 365 5.84 -13.58 3.56
C HIS A 365 7.23 -14.18 3.82
N LYS A 366 7.62 -15.24 3.11
CA LYS A 366 8.95 -15.85 3.16
C LYS A 366 10.07 -15.01 2.52
N LEU A 367 9.74 -13.87 1.90
CA LEU A 367 10.75 -12.94 1.35
C LEU A 367 11.54 -12.23 2.44
N ASN A 368 10.99 -12.14 3.65
CA ASN A 368 11.72 -11.62 4.80
C ASN A 368 12.69 -12.69 5.31
N ASP A 369 13.94 -12.28 5.54
CA ASP A 369 14.96 -13.16 6.10
C ASP A 369 14.77 -13.37 7.61
N GLU A 370 14.04 -12.47 8.26
CA GLU A 370 13.67 -12.60 9.66
C GLU A 370 12.52 -13.60 9.83
N ARG A 371 12.72 -14.59 10.70
CA ARG A 371 11.73 -15.65 10.95
C ARG A 371 10.41 -15.16 11.54
N PHE A 372 10.40 -13.94 12.09
CA PHE A 372 9.32 -13.35 12.88
C PHE A 372 9.01 -11.92 12.45
N ASP A 373 9.31 -11.58 11.19
CA ASP A 373 8.80 -10.35 10.60
C ASP A 373 8.00 -10.72 9.37
N PHE A 374 6.69 -10.78 9.55
CA PHE A 374 5.75 -11.20 8.50
C PHE A 374 5.32 -10.04 7.61
N HIS A 375 5.78 -8.83 7.90
CA HIS A 375 5.30 -7.64 7.23
C HIS A 375 6.33 -7.14 6.24
N ASN A 376 5.84 -6.68 5.10
CA ASN A 376 6.73 -6.16 4.06
C ASN A 376 7.47 -4.89 4.52
N PHE A 377 6.99 -4.24 5.57
CA PHE A 377 7.56 -3.04 6.16
C PHE A 377 7.00 -2.82 7.56
N SER A 378 7.76 -3.19 8.59
CA SER A 378 7.33 -3.05 10.00
C SER A 378 8.49 -2.68 10.94
N TYR A 379 8.13 -2.14 12.10
CA TYR A 379 9.03 -1.79 13.20
C TYR A 379 8.53 -2.51 14.45
N LEU A 380 9.40 -3.23 15.14
CA LEU A 380 9.08 -4.04 16.33
C LEU A 380 9.91 -3.57 17.53
N GLU A 381 9.38 -3.79 18.74
CA GLU A 381 9.92 -3.29 20.04
C GLU A 381 11.45 -3.46 20.20
N ASN A 382 11.98 -4.60 19.76
CA ASN A 382 13.37 -5.02 20.02
C ASN A 382 14.21 -5.19 18.75
N ARG A 383 13.78 -4.61 17.62
CA ARG A 383 14.50 -4.72 16.35
C ARG A 383 14.49 -3.41 15.59
N GLU A 384 15.52 -3.25 14.75
CA GLU A 384 15.49 -2.18 13.75
C GLU A 384 14.32 -2.38 12.79
N LEU A 385 13.93 -1.32 12.09
CA LEU A 385 12.92 -1.39 11.03
C LEU A 385 13.31 -2.46 10.01
N THR A 386 12.45 -3.45 9.81
CA THR A 386 12.61 -4.44 8.75
C THR A 386 11.91 -3.98 7.50
N VAL A 387 12.57 -4.13 6.36
CA VAL A 387 12.04 -3.79 5.05
C VAL A 387 12.22 -4.99 4.13
N SER A 388 11.13 -5.49 3.56
CA SER A 388 11.23 -6.62 2.65
C SER A 388 12.02 -6.24 1.40
N PRO A 389 12.78 -7.19 0.82
CA PRO A 389 13.46 -6.97 -0.46
C PRO A 389 12.53 -6.46 -1.56
N ARG A 390 11.26 -6.89 -1.52
CA ARG A 390 10.22 -6.43 -2.43
C ARG A 390 9.92 -4.94 -2.29
N VAL A 391 9.78 -4.43 -1.06
CA VAL A 391 9.51 -3.00 -0.84
C VAL A 391 10.69 -2.14 -1.32
N LEU A 392 11.92 -2.55 -1.03
CA LEU A 392 13.12 -1.88 -1.52
C LEU A 392 13.08 -1.74 -3.05
N ARG A 393 12.86 -2.86 -3.74
CA ARG A 393 12.83 -2.89 -5.21
C ARG A 393 11.66 -2.13 -5.79
N ASP A 394 10.48 -2.20 -5.18
CA ASP A 394 9.31 -1.45 -5.61
C ASP A 394 9.54 0.07 -5.51
N VAL A 395 10.20 0.55 -4.44
CA VAL A 395 10.54 1.99 -4.30
C VAL A 395 11.57 2.41 -5.35
N GLU A 396 12.60 1.61 -5.61
CA GLU A 396 13.56 1.90 -6.69
C GLU A 396 12.85 2.06 -8.05
N LEU A 397 11.92 1.16 -8.36
CA LEU A 397 11.14 1.23 -9.59
C LEU A 397 10.20 2.44 -9.62
N ASP A 398 9.61 2.82 -8.48
CA ASP A 398 8.81 4.04 -8.38
C ASP A 398 9.67 5.29 -8.63
N LEU A 399 10.86 5.39 -8.02
CA LEU A 399 11.78 6.51 -8.25
C LEU A 399 12.27 6.57 -9.71
N ALA A 400 12.56 5.42 -10.32
CA ALA A 400 12.91 5.35 -11.74
C ALA A 400 11.75 5.77 -12.66
N TRP A 401 10.51 5.42 -12.30
CA TRP A 401 9.31 5.86 -13.00
C TRP A 401 9.18 7.39 -12.94
N LEU A 402 9.37 7.99 -11.76
CA LEU A 402 9.33 9.43 -11.55
C LEU A 402 10.40 10.19 -12.36
N ALA A 403 11.57 9.59 -12.57
CA ALA A 403 12.65 10.19 -13.35
C ALA A 403 12.38 10.22 -14.87
N THR A 404 11.51 9.33 -15.36
CA THR A 404 11.25 9.13 -16.79
C THR A 404 9.93 9.72 -17.26
N HIS A 405 9.03 10.06 -16.33
CA HIS A 405 7.70 10.57 -16.64
C HIS A 405 7.61 12.06 -16.32
N SER A 406 7.26 12.85 -17.35
CA SER A 406 6.95 14.26 -17.19
C SER A 406 5.69 14.43 -16.33
N LEU A 407 5.90 14.75 -15.04
CA LEU A 407 4.84 15.02 -14.07
C LEU A 407 4.45 16.49 -14.04
#